data_AF-A0AB73KPA3-F1
#
_entry.id   AF-A0AB73KPA3-F1
#
_cell.length_a   1.000
_cell.length_b   1.000
_cell.length_c   1.000
_cell.angle_alpha   90.00
_cell.angle_beta   90.00
_cell.angle_gamma   90.00
#
_symmetry.space_group_name_H-M   'P 1'
#
loop_
_entity.id
_entity.type
_entity.pdbx_description
1 polymer ?
#
loop_
_entity_poly.entity_id
_entity_poly.type
_entity_poly.pdbx_seq_one_letter_code
_entity_poly.pdbx_strand_id
1 'polypeptide(L)'
;IQPHAGPPLPDDLDELISRRRGTRFLLAHPRTIAAIGREWTRKGLYPGNAEVDGSSVLAWRGVPILSCGKIPISEARTSSIIAVRTGEDNQGVIGLRQTGIPDEYEPGLNVRFMGLSEKAIISYLVSTYYSAAVLVPDALGILENVNIANWR
;
A
#
# COMPACT_ATOMS: atom_id res chain seq x y z
N ILE A 1 -2.63 -12.84 8.39
CA ILE A 1 -2.73 -14.25 7.94
C ILE A 1 -1.41 -14.66 7.32
N GLN A 2 -1.14 -15.96 7.21
CA GLN A 2 0.10 -16.50 6.67
C GLN A 2 -0.21 -17.24 5.36
N PRO A 3 0.70 -17.23 4.37
CA PRO A 3 0.54 -18.00 3.15
C PRO A 3 0.57 -19.49 3.45
N HIS A 4 -0.26 -20.27 2.75
CA HIS A 4 -0.42 -21.69 2.98
C HIS A 4 0.85 -22.50 2.69
N ALA A 5 1.59 -22.09 1.66
CA ALA A 5 2.79 -22.79 1.20
C ALA A 5 4.08 -21.96 1.33
N GLY A 6 3.98 -20.70 1.78
CA GLY A 6 5.07 -19.73 1.76
C GLY A 6 5.00 -18.70 0.63
N PRO A 7 5.04 -19.08 -0.66
CA PRO A 7 4.91 -18.11 -1.76
C PRO A 7 3.46 -17.63 -1.90
N PRO A 8 3.23 -16.48 -2.57
CA PRO A 8 1.89 -15.91 -2.70
C PRO A 8 1.04 -16.69 -3.71
N LEU A 9 0.17 -17.58 -3.23
CA LEU A 9 -0.75 -18.33 -4.07
C LEU A 9 -2.07 -17.56 -4.30
N PRO A 10 -2.82 -17.86 -5.37
CA PRO A 10 -4.12 -17.25 -5.62
C PRO A 10 -5.09 -17.43 -4.44
N ASP A 11 -5.09 -18.61 -3.82
CA ASP A 11 -5.95 -18.94 -2.68
C ASP A 11 -5.63 -18.09 -1.44
N ASP A 12 -4.35 -17.75 -1.22
CA ASP A 12 -3.94 -16.85 -0.13
C ASP A 12 -4.52 -15.43 -0.32
N LEU A 13 -4.60 -14.97 -1.58
CA LEU A 13 -5.23 -13.69 -1.92
C LEU A 13 -6.75 -13.77 -1.86
N ASP A 14 -7.37 -14.89 -2.27
CA ASP A 14 -8.80 -15.11 -2.10
C ASP A 14 -9.16 -15.13 -0.60
N GLU A 15 -8.36 -15.75 0.26
CA GLU A 15 -8.53 -15.70 1.72
C GLU A 15 -8.35 -14.27 2.27
N LEU A 16 -7.32 -13.55 1.81
CA LEU A 16 -7.10 -12.17 2.21
C LEU A 16 -8.28 -11.28 1.79
N ILE A 17 -8.83 -11.43 0.60
CA ILE A 17 -9.95 -10.59 0.15
C ILE A 17 -11.25 -10.99 0.86
N SER A 18 -11.56 -12.28 0.96
CA SER A 18 -12.84 -12.79 1.49
C SER A 18 -13.06 -12.52 2.98
N ARG A 19 -11.99 -12.40 3.77
CA ARG A 19 -12.09 -12.04 5.20
C ARG A 19 -12.59 -10.60 5.43
N ARG A 20 -12.69 -9.77 4.38
CA ARG A 20 -12.97 -8.33 4.48
C ARG A 20 -13.95 -7.92 3.40
N ARG A 21 -15.04 -7.26 3.77
CA ARG A 21 -15.98 -6.73 2.77
C ARG A 21 -15.41 -5.46 2.15
N GLY A 22 -15.53 -5.30 0.84
CA GLY A 22 -15.22 -4.03 0.16
C GLY A 22 -13.72 -3.69 0.08
N THR A 23 -12.84 -4.68 0.01
CA THR A 23 -11.42 -4.44 -0.27
C THR A 23 -11.29 -3.67 -1.58
N ARG A 24 -10.67 -2.48 -1.54
CA ARG A 24 -10.58 -1.57 -2.69
C ARG A 24 -9.28 -1.74 -3.47
N PHE A 25 -8.19 -2.08 -2.78
CA PHE A 25 -6.92 -2.41 -3.40
C PHE A 25 -6.06 -3.28 -2.46
N LEU A 26 -5.08 -3.96 -3.06
CA LEU A 26 -3.97 -4.60 -2.38
C LEU A 26 -2.71 -3.75 -2.55
N LEU A 27 -1.88 -3.62 -1.51
CA LEU A 27 -0.55 -3.03 -1.59
C LEU A 27 0.49 -4.13 -1.43
N ALA A 28 1.47 -4.16 -2.31
CA ALA A 28 2.58 -5.11 -2.25
C ALA A 28 3.87 -4.48 -2.76
N HIS A 29 5.00 -4.94 -2.23
CA HIS A 29 6.31 -4.55 -2.77
C HIS A 29 6.44 -5.01 -4.24
N PRO A 30 7.07 -4.24 -5.16
CA PRO A 30 7.22 -4.64 -6.57
C PRO A 30 7.79 -6.05 -6.78
N ARG A 31 8.77 -6.45 -5.96
CA ARG A 31 9.33 -7.82 -5.99
C ARG A 31 8.33 -8.90 -5.54
N THR A 32 7.38 -8.56 -4.67
CA THR A 32 6.27 -9.44 -4.24
C THR A 32 5.25 -9.59 -5.36
N ILE A 33 4.93 -8.50 -6.08
CA ILE A 33 4.09 -8.56 -7.29
C ILE A 33 4.74 -9.42 -8.37
N ALA A 34 6.06 -9.29 -8.57
CA ALA A 34 6.79 -10.17 -9.47
C ALA A 34 6.77 -11.64 -9.03
N ALA A 35 6.79 -11.92 -7.72
CA ALA A 35 6.64 -13.27 -7.19
C ALA A 35 5.25 -13.84 -7.46
N ILE A 36 4.18 -13.05 -7.26
CA ILE A 36 2.81 -13.41 -7.65
C ILE A 36 2.77 -13.82 -9.12
N GLY A 37 3.27 -12.98 -10.02
CA GLY A 37 3.27 -13.27 -11.46
C GLY A 37 3.99 -14.58 -11.79
N ARG A 38 5.17 -14.83 -11.19
CA ARG A 38 5.92 -16.07 -11.40
C ARG A 38 5.18 -17.32 -10.91
N GLU A 39 4.68 -17.28 -9.69
CA GLU A 39 4.01 -18.43 -9.05
C GLU A 39 2.71 -18.79 -9.77
N TRP A 40 1.98 -17.78 -10.23
CA TRP A 40 0.71 -17.99 -10.92
C TRP A 40 0.92 -18.47 -12.35
N THR A 41 1.91 -17.90 -13.06
CA THR A 41 2.31 -18.39 -14.38
C THR A 41 2.73 -19.86 -14.32
N ARG A 42 3.47 -20.28 -13.28
CA ARG A 42 3.83 -21.70 -13.06
C ARG A 42 2.61 -22.60 -12.90
N LYS A 43 1.50 -22.07 -12.37
CA LYS A 43 0.22 -22.75 -12.20
C LYS A 43 -0.74 -22.57 -13.38
N GLY A 44 -0.31 -21.92 -14.47
CA GLY A 44 -1.14 -21.63 -15.64
C GLY A 44 -2.21 -20.56 -15.41
N LEU A 45 -2.05 -19.75 -14.36
CA LEU A 45 -2.97 -18.69 -13.99
C LEU A 45 -2.37 -17.32 -14.32
N TYR A 46 -3.16 -16.48 -14.96
CA TYR A 46 -2.79 -15.12 -15.30
C TYR A 46 -3.76 -14.16 -14.58
N PRO A 47 -3.25 -13.23 -13.76
CA PRO A 47 -4.10 -12.21 -13.15
C PRO A 47 -4.80 -11.39 -14.23
N GLY A 48 -5.97 -10.86 -13.89
CA GLY A 48 -6.61 -9.85 -14.73
C GLY A 48 -5.91 -8.49 -14.59
N ASN A 49 -6.49 -7.50 -15.24
CA ASN A 49 -6.11 -6.10 -15.04
C ASN A 49 -7.30 -5.32 -14.48
N ALA A 50 -7.00 -4.24 -13.77
CA ALA A 50 -7.95 -3.21 -13.41
C ALA A 50 -7.38 -1.84 -13.79
N GLU A 51 -8.26 -0.89 -14.08
CA GLU A 51 -7.87 0.49 -14.37
C GLU A 51 -7.85 1.31 -13.08
N VAL A 52 -6.72 1.98 -12.83
CA VAL A 52 -6.53 2.89 -11.70
C VAL A 52 -5.90 4.16 -12.24
N ASP A 53 -6.58 5.28 -12.10
CA ASP A 53 -6.12 6.60 -12.56
C ASP A 53 -5.65 6.60 -14.03
N GLY A 54 -6.41 5.91 -14.91
CA GLY A 54 -6.10 5.79 -16.34
C GLY A 54 -4.96 4.81 -16.68
N SER A 55 -4.41 4.12 -15.68
CA SER A 55 -3.34 3.13 -15.85
C SER A 55 -3.86 1.71 -15.60
N SER A 56 -3.51 0.78 -16.48
CA SER A 56 -3.80 -0.64 -16.29
C SER A 56 -2.81 -1.25 -15.29
N VAL A 57 -3.33 -1.80 -14.20
CA VAL A 57 -2.55 -2.49 -13.16
C VAL A 57 -3.02 -3.93 -12.98
N LEU A 58 -2.13 -4.77 -12.45
CA LEU A 58 -2.45 -6.16 -12.11
C LEU A 58 -3.63 -6.20 -11.14
N ALA A 59 -4.56 -7.13 -11.33
CA ALA A 59 -5.71 -7.29 -10.46
C ALA A 59 -6.07 -8.75 -10.20
N TRP A 60 -6.66 -8.99 -9.03
CA TRP A 60 -7.19 -10.30 -8.66
C TRP A 60 -8.64 -10.14 -8.19
N ARG A 61 -9.57 -10.89 -8.79
CA ARG A 61 -11.02 -10.76 -8.52
C ARG A 61 -11.55 -9.32 -8.63
N GLY A 62 -11.00 -8.53 -9.56
CA GLY A 62 -11.34 -7.11 -9.73
C GLY A 62 -10.71 -6.16 -8.71
N VAL A 63 -9.93 -6.67 -7.74
CA VAL A 63 -9.19 -5.85 -6.78
C VAL A 63 -7.79 -5.55 -7.34
N PRO A 64 -7.43 -4.27 -7.59
CA PRO A 64 -6.11 -3.89 -8.09
C PRO A 64 -5.01 -4.18 -7.07
N ILE A 65 -3.84 -4.62 -7.55
CA ILE A 65 -2.62 -4.87 -6.79
C ILE A 65 -1.64 -3.74 -7.09
N LEU A 66 -1.62 -2.75 -6.19
CA LEU A 66 -0.81 -1.55 -6.31
C LEU A 66 0.59 -1.77 -5.74
N SER A 67 1.58 -1.29 -6.49
CA SER A 67 2.98 -1.38 -6.08
C SER A 67 3.30 -0.36 -4.98
N CYS A 68 3.95 -0.80 -3.91
CA CYS A 68 4.41 0.05 -2.82
C CYS A 68 5.82 -0.33 -2.39
N GLY A 69 6.82 0.46 -2.81
CA GLY A 69 8.23 0.25 -2.45
C GLY A 69 8.57 0.51 -0.98
N LYS A 70 7.60 0.94 -0.16
CA LYS A 70 7.78 1.18 1.27
C LYS A 70 7.47 -0.04 2.13
N ILE A 71 6.84 -1.08 1.56
CA ILE A 71 6.64 -2.35 2.25
C ILE A 71 7.99 -3.08 2.29
N PRO A 72 8.53 -3.42 3.48
CA PRO A 72 9.85 -3.99 3.59
C PRO A 72 9.93 -5.41 3.02
N ILE A 73 11.16 -5.80 2.67
CA ILE A 73 11.55 -7.19 2.42
C ILE A 73 12.53 -7.57 3.53
N SER A 74 12.23 -8.64 4.24
CA SER A 74 13.08 -9.18 5.30
C SER A 74 14.36 -9.83 4.73
N GLU A 75 15.35 -10.05 5.60
CA GLU A 75 16.56 -10.82 5.25
C GLU A 75 16.23 -12.26 4.82
N ALA A 76 15.19 -12.85 5.41
CA ALA A 76 14.63 -14.14 5.03
C ALA A 76 13.91 -14.11 3.65
N ARG A 77 13.98 -12.98 2.93
CA ARG A 77 13.33 -12.75 1.64
C ARG A 77 11.82 -13.01 1.69
N THR A 78 11.21 -12.55 2.77
CA THR A 78 9.76 -12.49 2.92
C THR A 78 9.28 -11.05 2.89
N SER A 79 8.02 -10.83 2.53
CA SER A 79 7.38 -9.52 2.54
C SER A 79 5.92 -9.67 2.94
N SER A 80 5.15 -8.59 2.81
CA SER A 80 3.74 -8.56 3.15
C SER A 80 2.88 -8.06 1.99
N ILE A 81 1.63 -8.51 1.94
CA ILE A 81 0.58 -7.98 1.07
C ILE A 81 -0.52 -7.42 1.96
N ILE A 82 -0.90 -6.16 1.75
CA ILE A 82 -1.86 -5.45 2.59
C ILE A 82 -3.15 -5.23 1.79
N ALA A 83 -4.27 -5.75 2.25
CA ALA A 83 -5.60 -5.45 1.75
C ALA A 83 -6.20 -4.25 2.49
N VAL A 84 -6.76 -3.30 1.73
CA VAL A 84 -7.30 -2.06 2.30
C VAL A 84 -8.70 -1.76 1.72
N ARG A 85 -9.67 -1.58 2.61
CA ARG A 85 -10.93 -0.87 2.35
C ARG A 85 -10.70 0.61 2.69
N THR A 86 -11.17 1.54 1.86
CA THR A 86 -11.01 2.98 2.11
C THR A 86 -12.35 3.73 2.12
N GLY A 87 -12.33 4.91 2.74
CA GLY A 87 -13.46 5.84 2.77
C GLY A 87 -14.27 5.76 4.07
N GLU A 88 -14.75 6.90 4.54
CA GLU A 88 -15.52 7.03 5.78
C GLU A 88 -16.88 6.32 5.68
N ASP A 89 -17.60 6.55 4.57
CA ASP A 89 -18.91 5.91 4.29
C ASP A 89 -18.86 4.38 4.32
N ASN A 90 -17.69 3.81 3.98
CA ASN A 90 -17.46 2.38 3.96
C ASN A 90 -16.85 1.85 5.26
N GLN A 91 -16.72 2.68 6.29
CA GLN A 91 -15.98 2.36 7.52
C GLN A 91 -14.59 1.77 7.16
N GLY A 92 -13.88 2.46 6.27
CA GLY A 92 -12.58 2.05 5.76
C GLY A 92 -11.41 2.66 6.52
N VAL A 93 -10.24 2.57 5.91
CA VAL A 93 -9.07 3.37 6.27
C VAL A 93 -9.24 4.77 5.68
N ILE A 94 -9.01 5.79 6.50
CA ILE A 94 -9.07 7.21 6.11
C ILE A 94 -7.74 7.91 6.41
N GLY A 95 -7.37 8.86 5.56
CA GLY A 95 -6.26 9.77 5.81
C GLY A 95 -6.73 10.95 6.67
N LEU A 96 -5.92 11.34 7.63
CA LEU A 96 -6.14 12.52 8.47
C LEU A 96 -5.08 13.56 8.14
N ARG A 97 -5.47 14.82 8.12
CA ARG A 97 -4.57 15.97 7.97
C ARG A 97 -5.05 17.11 8.86
N GLN A 98 -4.11 17.90 9.39
CA GLN A 98 -4.44 19.09 10.16
C GLN A 98 -5.03 20.16 9.23
N THR A 99 -6.12 20.80 9.64
CA THR A 99 -6.73 21.93 8.93
C THR A 99 -6.38 23.26 9.59
N GLY A 100 -6.45 24.35 8.82
CA GLY A 100 -6.20 25.71 9.33
C GLY A 100 -4.73 25.97 9.67
N ILE A 101 -3.80 25.33 8.95
CA ILE A 101 -2.36 25.54 9.16
C ILE A 101 -1.99 26.92 8.55
N PRO A 102 -1.28 27.79 9.28
CA PRO A 102 -0.81 29.04 8.68
C PRO A 102 0.31 28.77 7.66
N ASP A 103 0.28 29.51 6.56
CA ASP A 103 1.17 29.37 5.40
C ASP A 103 1.03 28.00 4.70
N GLU A 104 -0.19 27.47 4.66
CA GLU A 104 -0.52 26.22 3.98
C GLU A 104 -0.28 26.37 2.47
N TYR A 105 0.59 25.51 1.94
CA TYR A 105 0.93 25.47 0.52
C TYR A 105 0.04 24.45 -0.21
N GLU A 106 -0.13 23.28 0.40
CA GLU A 106 -1.06 22.23 -0.02
C GLU A 106 -1.73 21.66 1.24
N PRO A 107 -2.89 21.00 1.13
CA PRO A 107 -3.61 20.52 2.30
C PRO A 107 -2.77 19.63 3.23
N GLY A 108 -2.45 20.08 4.45
CA GLY A 108 -1.58 19.38 5.40
C GLY A 108 -0.08 19.64 5.24
N LEU A 109 0.34 20.53 4.34
CA LEU A 109 1.73 20.93 4.07
C LEU A 109 1.86 22.45 4.21
N ASN A 110 2.79 22.92 5.04
CA ASN A 110 3.14 24.34 5.10
C ASN A 110 4.62 24.59 4.80
N VAL A 111 4.89 25.78 4.26
CA VAL A 111 6.24 26.24 3.94
C VAL A 111 6.42 27.63 4.51
N ARG A 112 7.34 27.79 5.46
CA ARG A 112 7.61 29.08 6.12
C ARG A 112 9.01 29.58 5.86
N PHE A 113 9.12 30.86 5.53
CA PHE A 113 10.41 31.53 5.48
C PHE A 113 10.91 31.82 6.90
N MET A 114 12.10 31.33 7.23
CA MET A 114 12.71 31.46 8.56
C MET A 114 13.69 32.63 8.66
N GLY A 115 13.95 33.35 7.57
CA GLY A 115 14.88 34.46 7.52
C GLY A 115 16.17 34.16 6.75
N LEU A 116 17.07 35.16 6.77
CA LEU A 116 18.41 35.12 6.21
C LEU A 116 19.43 35.12 7.35
N SER A 117 20.38 34.20 7.35
CA SER A 117 21.46 34.20 8.35
C SER A 117 22.53 35.25 8.04
N GLU A 118 23.39 35.55 9.03
CA GLU A 118 24.56 36.44 8.86
C GLU A 118 25.53 35.96 7.77
N LYS A 119 25.49 34.66 7.41
CA LYS A 119 26.28 34.07 6.34
C LYS A 119 25.55 34.07 4.99
N ALA A 120 24.50 34.88 4.85
CA ALA A 120 23.64 34.96 3.67
C ALA A 120 22.94 33.64 3.30
N ILE A 121 22.61 32.79 4.29
CA ILE A 121 21.86 31.54 4.05
C ILE A 121 20.37 31.79 4.25
N ILE A 122 19.57 31.55 3.20
CA ILE A 122 18.11 31.61 3.23
C ILE A 122 17.58 30.27 3.78
N SER A 123 16.75 30.32 4.82
CA SER A 123 16.18 29.13 5.44
C SER A 123 14.67 29.06 5.25
N TYR A 124 14.18 27.88 4.91
CA TYR A 124 12.75 27.56 4.86
C TYR A 124 12.46 26.36 5.75
N LEU A 125 11.35 26.43 6.49
CA LEU A 125 10.81 25.29 7.23
C LEU A 125 9.66 24.70 6.44
N VAL A 126 9.80 23.43 6.06
CA VAL A 126 8.76 22.65 5.37
C VAL A 126 8.21 21.64 6.37
N SER A 127 6.93 21.75 6.76
CA SER A 127 6.31 20.82 7.70
C SER A 127 5.08 20.14 7.07
N THR A 128 4.92 18.85 7.37
CA THR A 128 3.79 18.04 6.90
C THR A 128 3.05 17.42 8.08
N TYR A 129 1.72 17.45 8.04
CA TYR A 129 0.84 17.00 9.13
C TYR A 129 -0.16 15.99 8.57
N TYR A 130 0.24 14.71 8.63
CA TYR A 130 -0.58 13.60 8.15
C TYR A 130 -0.63 12.48 9.18
N SER A 131 -1.76 11.81 9.22
CA SER A 131 -1.97 10.56 9.94
C SER A 131 -2.95 9.68 9.16
N ALA A 132 -3.22 8.48 9.64
CA ALA A 132 -4.25 7.61 9.09
C ALA A 132 -5.00 6.92 10.23
N ALA A 133 -6.29 6.68 10.02
CA ALA A 133 -7.14 5.97 10.97
C ALA A 133 -7.80 4.77 10.29
N VAL A 134 -7.79 3.63 10.99
CA VAL A 134 -8.52 2.42 10.61
C VAL A 134 -9.84 2.45 11.39
N LEU A 135 -10.95 2.76 10.72
CA LEU A 135 -12.23 3.01 11.42
C LEU A 135 -12.82 1.75 12.07
N VAL A 136 -12.57 0.57 11.48
CA VAL A 136 -12.96 -0.73 12.05
C VAL A 136 -11.89 -1.78 11.76
N PRO A 137 -11.71 -2.79 12.63
CA PRO A 137 -10.61 -3.76 12.50
C PRO A 137 -10.60 -4.57 11.19
N ASP A 138 -11.76 -4.77 10.56
CA ASP A 138 -11.88 -5.54 9.31
C ASP A 138 -11.57 -4.72 8.04
N ALA A 139 -11.35 -3.41 8.17
CA ALA A 139 -11.03 -2.53 7.03
C ALA A 139 -9.63 -2.74 6.46
N LEU A 140 -8.74 -3.38 7.23
CA LEU A 140 -7.36 -3.64 6.84
C LEU A 140 -7.01 -5.09 7.10
N GLY A 141 -6.10 -5.64 6.30
CA GLY A 141 -5.27 -6.67 6.87
C GLY A 141 -4.24 -7.25 5.93
N ILE A 142 -3.47 -8.15 6.51
CA ILE A 142 -2.11 -8.37 6.05
C ILE A 142 -1.91 -9.87 5.86
N LEU A 143 -1.41 -10.25 4.69
CA LEU A 143 -0.76 -11.53 4.44
C LEU A 143 0.73 -11.32 4.70
N GLU A 144 1.23 -11.90 5.79
CA GLU A 144 2.60 -11.73 6.25
C GLU A 144 3.49 -12.90 5.79
N ASN A 145 4.81 -12.72 5.87
CA ASN A 145 5.80 -13.74 5.55
C ASN A 145 5.68 -14.37 4.15
N VAL A 146 5.22 -13.58 3.18
CA VAL A 146 5.13 -13.98 1.77
C VAL A 146 6.54 -14.20 1.22
N ASN A 147 6.89 -15.44 0.92
CA ASN A 147 8.19 -15.81 0.36
C ASN A 147 8.29 -15.33 -1.10
N ILE A 148 9.30 -14.49 -1.38
CA ILE A 148 9.55 -13.96 -2.72
C ILE A 148 10.81 -14.54 -3.39
N ALA A 149 11.52 -15.43 -2.69
CA ALA A 149 12.84 -15.97 -3.07
C ALA A 149 12.81 -17.17 -4.00
N ASN A 150 11.63 -17.76 -4.25
CA ASN A 150 11.51 -18.99 -5.02
C ASN A 150 11.89 -18.77 -6.50
N TRP A 151 13.18 -18.91 -6.78
CA TRP A 151 13.77 -19.09 -8.10
C TRP A 151 14.42 -20.47 -8.09
N ARG A 152 13.67 -21.47 -8.53
CA ARG A 152 14.14 -22.81 -8.87
C ARG A 152 13.53 -23.18 -10.21
#